data_AF-B7RZ12-F1
#
_entry.id   AF-B7RZ12-F1
#
_cell.length_a   1.000
_cell.length_b   1.000
_cell.length_c   1.000
_cell.angle_alpha   90.00
_cell.angle_beta   90.00
_cell.angle_gamma   90.00
#
_symmetry.space_group_name_H-M   'P 1'
#
loop_
_entity.id
_entity.type
_entity.pdbx_description
1 polymer ?
#
loop_
_entity_poly.entity_id
_entity_poly.type
_entity_poly.pdbx_seq_one_letter_code
_entity_poly.pdbx_strand_id
1 'polypeptide(L)' 'MASIQSIPLKNRGRTWRLRIKYTYNGVRRVKTKQFLADKYSKKDVQAWARKREARLMEAEVICAA' A
#
# COMPACT_ATOMS: atom_id res chain seq x y z
N MET A 1 4.27 3.25 7.51
CA MET A 1 3.20 2.23 7.57
C MET A 1 3.15 1.39 6.28
N ALA A 2 3.57 1.96 5.14
CA ALA A 2 3.67 1.30 3.85
C ALA A 2 5.08 0.78 3.52
N SER A 3 5.16 -0.37 2.83
CA SER A 3 6.38 -0.97 2.29
C SER A 3 6.14 -1.38 0.84
N ILE A 4 7.09 -1.07 -0.05
CA ILE A 4 7.02 -1.42 -1.48
C ILE A 4 8.19 -2.35 -1.80
N GLN A 5 7.88 -3.51 -2.37
CA GLN A 5 8.85 -4.49 -2.82
C GLN A 5 8.68 -4.74 -4.33
N SER A 6 9.80 -4.81 -5.06
CA SER A 6 9.78 -5.29 -6.44
C SER A 6 9.84 -6.81 -6.43
N ILE A 7 8.88 -7.48 -7.06
CA ILE A 7 8.85 -8.94 -7.19
C ILE A 7 8.94 -9.29 -8.68
N PRO A 8 9.98 -10.03 -9.11
CA PRO A 8 10.04 -10.53 -10.48
C PRO A 8 8.94 -11.55 -10.74
N LEU A 9 8.32 -11.49 -11.92
CA LEU A 9 7.38 -12.51 -12.40
C LEU A 9 8.14 -13.55 -13.22
N LYS A 10 7.67 -14.82 -13.19
CA LYS A 10 8.27 -15.93 -13.96
C LYS A 10 8.37 -15.62 -15.47
N ASN A 11 7.49 -14.78 -16.02
CA ASN A 11 7.43 -14.44 -17.45
C ASN A 11 7.97 -13.03 -17.78
N ARG A 12 9.25 -12.76 -17.43
CA ARG A 12 10.02 -11.53 -17.76
C ARG A 12 9.48 -10.17 -17.28
N GLY A 13 8.34 -10.12 -16.59
CA GLY A 13 7.77 -8.90 -15.99
C GLY A 13 8.22 -8.65 -14.54
N ARG A 14 7.85 -7.49 -13.99
CA ARG A 14 7.98 -7.16 -12.56
C ARG A 14 6.66 -6.66 -12.00
N THR A 15 6.45 -6.88 -10.71
CA THR A 15 5.33 -6.27 -9.97
C THR A 15 5.85 -5.51 -8.76
N TRP A 16 5.19 -4.40 -8.45
CA TRP A 16 5.35 -3.72 -7.18
C TRP A 16 4.34 -4.30 -6.19
N ARG A 17 4.82 -4.98 -5.15
CA ARG A 17 4.01 -5.39 -4.01
C ARG A 17 4.05 -4.28 -2.96
N LEU A 18 2.93 -3.63 -2.75
CA LEU A 18 2.71 -2.65 -1.70
C LEU A 18 2.03 -3.33 -0.49
N ARG A 19 2.57 -3.14 0.71
CA ARG A 19 1.98 -3.56 1.97
C ARG A 19 1.78 -2.36 2.87
N ILE A 20 0.57 -2.13 3.36
CA ILE A 20 0.26 -1.06 4.32
C ILE A 20 -0.22 -1.69 5.61
N LYS A 21 0.48 -1.40 6.70
CA LYS A 21 0.05 -1.72 8.07
C LYS A 21 -0.75 -0.54 8.62
N TYR A 22 -1.89 -0.78 9.24
CA TYR A 22 -2.74 0.23 9.87
C TYR A 22 -3.49 -0.38 11.04
N THR A 23 -3.97 0.43 11.98
CA THR A 23 -4.85 -0.03 13.04
C THR A 23 -6.29 0.34 12.65
N TYR A 24 -7.24 -0.50 13.03
CA TYR A 24 -8.65 -0.18 12.84
C TYR A 24 -9.41 -0.79 14.00
N ASN A 25 -10.09 0.07 14.76
CA ASN A 25 -10.81 -0.31 15.99
C ASN A 25 -9.91 -1.10 16.98
N GLY A 26 -8.72 -0.57 17.28
CA GLY A 26 -7.73 -1.22 18.15
C GLY A 26 -7.00 -2.44 17.58
N VAL A 27 -7.40 -2.94 16.40
CA VAL A 27 -6.81 -4.14 15.79
C VAL A 27 -5.84 -3.77 14.67
N ARG A 28 -4.59 -4.28 14.77
CA ARG A 28 -3.58 -4.13 13.71
C ARG A 28 -3.95 -4.96 12.48
N ARG A 29 -4.02 -4.32 11.32
CA ARG A 29 -4.33 -4.95 10.03
C ARG A 29 -3.24 -4.67 9.00
N VAL A 30 -3.11 -5.56 8.02
CA VAL A 30 -2.17 -5.41 6.90
C VAL A 30 -2.93 -5.57 5.59
N LYS A 31 -2.86 -4.57 4.72
CA LYS A 31 -3.42 -4.63 3.37
C LYS A 31 -2.28 -4.75 2.36
N THR A 32 -2.33 -5.79 1.53
CA THR A 32 -1.37 -6.00 0.43
C THR A 32 -2.05 -5.70 -0.90
N LYS A 33 -1.36 -5.00 -1.80
CA LYS A 33 -1.79 -4.78 -3.18
C LYS A 33 -0.62 -4.95 -4.14
N GLN A 34 -0.87 -5.51 -5.31
CA GLN A 34 0.13 -5.67 -6.36
C GLN A 34 -0.19 -4.72 -7.52
N PHE A 35 0.86 -4.15 -8.10
CA PHE A 35 0.80 -3.31 -9.29
C PHE A 35 1.76 -3.89 -10.33
N LEU A 36 1.32 -3.98 -11.57
CA LEU A 36 2.21 -4.37 -12.65
C LEU A 36 3.17 -3.21 -12.96
N ALA A 37 4.48 -3.50 -13.04
CA ALA A 37 5.51 -2.48 -13.21
C ALA A 37 5.60 -1.93 -14.65
N ASP A 38 4.92 -2.57 -15.60
CA ASP A 38 4.71 -2.10 -16.98
C ASP A 38 3.74 -0.91 -17.05
N LYS A 39 2.74 -0.88 -16.17
CA LYS A 39 1.67 0.14 -16.12
C LYS A 39 1.89 1.19 -15.05
N TYR A 40 2.58 0.84 -13.97
CA TYR A 40 2.75 1.71 -12.81
C TYR A 40 4.22 1.87 -12.45
N SER A 41 4.70 3.11 -12.47
CA SER A 41 6.04 3.43 -12.00
C SER A 41 6.13 3.28 -10.47
N LYS A 42 7.35 3.18 -9.95
CA LYS A 42 7.58 3.20 -8.49
C LYS A 42 7.00 4.46 -7.84
N LYS A 43 7.06 5.61 -8.54
CA LYS A 43 6.52 6.90 -8.06
C LYS A 43 5.00 6.84 -7.93
N ASP A 44 4.30 6.22 -8.89
CA ASP A 44 2.83 6.08 -8.84
C ASP A 44 2.40 5.21 -7.67
N VAL A 45 3.11 4.09 -7.44
CA VAL A 45 2.84 3.20 -6.30
C VAL A 45 3.12 3.90 -4.97
N GLN A 46 4.16 4.74 -4.90
CA GLN A 46 4.44 5.58 -3.74
C GLN A 46 3.35 6.63 -3.50
N ALA A 47 2.90 7.33 -4.54
CA ALA A 47 1.82 8.31 -4.44
C ALA A 47 0.51 7.64 -3.97
N TRP A 48 0.20 6.46 -4.51
CA TRP A 48 -0.95 5.66 -4.07
C TRP A 48 -0.82 5.27 -2.60
N ALA A 49 0.37 4.83 -2.17
CA ALA A 49 0.63 4.47 -0.78
C ALA A 49 0.38 5.66 0.17
N ARG A 50 0.93 6.83 -0.15
CA ARG A 50 0.75 8.07 0.64
C ARG A 50 -0.72 8.47 0.72
N LYS A 51 -1.44 8.49 -0.41
CA LYS A 51 -2.88 8.79 -0.43
C LYS A 51 -3.69 7.81 0.41
N ARG A 52 -3.28 6.54 0.45
CA ARG A 52 -3.96 5.52 1.25
C ARG A 52 -3.62 5.61 2.73
N GLU A 53 -2.37 5.90 3.10
CA GLU A 53 -1.97 6.16 4.47
C GLU A 53 -2.71 7.38 5.04
N ALA A 54 -2.80 8.49 4.30
CA ALA A 54 -3.55 9.68 4.72
C ALA A 54 -5.02 9.37 5.01
N ARG A 55 -5.71 8.65 4.12
CA ARG A 55 -7.11 8.22 4.34
C ARG A 55 -7.30 7.30 5.53
N LEU A 56 -6.30 6.47 5.85
CA LEU A 56 -6.37 5.56 7.00
C LEU A 56 -6.14 6.33 8.30
N MET A 57 -5.23 7.31 8.30
CA MET A 57 -5.04 8.22 9.43
C MET A 57 -6.30 9.07 9.68
N GLU A 58 -6.92 9.62 8.64
CA GLU A 58 -8.20 10.35 8.76
C GLU A 58 -9.32 9.45 9.31
N ALA A 59 -9.41 8.20 8.87
CA ALA A 59 -10.41 7.26 9.35
C ALA A 59 -10.15 6.79 10.80
N GLU A 60 -8.90 6.63 11.21
CA GLU A 60 -8.54 6.35 12.61
C GLU A 60 -8.90 7.53 13.52
N VAL A 61 -8.69 8.78 13.08
CA VAL A 61 -9.06 9.98 13.84
C VAL A 61 -10.58 10.08 14.04
N ILE A 62 -11.38 9.76 13.02
CA ILE A 62 -12.84 9.83 13.12
C ILE A 62 -13.43 8.68 13.95
N CYS A 63 -12.80 7.50 13.94
CA CYS A 63 -13.29 6.32 14.67
C CYS A 63 -12.78 6.24 16.13
N ALA A 64 -11.89 7.16 16.54
CA ALA A 64 -11.37 7.27 17.91
C ALA A 64 -12.00 8.43 18.72
N ALA A 65 -13.04 9.07 18.19
CA ALA A 65 -13.79 10.16 18.84
C ALA A 65 -15.10 9.66 19.45
#